data_AF-A0A2K5LMG5-F1
#
_entry.id   AF-A0A2K5LMG5-F1
#
_cell.length_a   1.000
_cell.length_b   1.000
_cell.length_c   1.000
_cell.angle_alpha   90.00
_cell.angle_beta   90.00
_cell.angle_gamma   90.00
#
_symmetry.space_group_name_H-M   'P 1'
#
loop_
_entity.id
_entity.type
_entity.pdbx_description
1 polymer ?
#
loop_
_entity_poly.entity_id
_entity_poly.type
_entity_poly.pdbx_seq_one_letter_code
_entity_poly.pdbx_strand_id
1 'polypeptide(L)'
;MADKVLKEKRKLFIHSTGEDNVSWRHPTKGSVFIIRLIEHIQEYACSCDVEEIFRKVRLSFEQPGGRVQMPTTERVTLTRCFYLFPGH
;
A
#
# COMPACT_ATOMS: atom_id res chain seq x y z
N MET A 1 -9.80 -18.81 -32.32
CA MET A 1 -10.63 -18.50 -31.12
C MET A 1 -9.74 -18.06 -29.96
N ALA A 2 -8.86 -17.07 -30.16
CA ALA A 2 -7.81 -16.70 -29.21
C ALA A 2 -7.99 -15.28 -28.63
N ASP A 3 -9.22 -14.76 -28.65
CA ASP A 3 -9.54 -13.39 -28.23
C ASP A 3 -10.40 -13.36 -26.95
N LYS A 4 -10.23 -14.37 -26.10
CA LYS A 4 -10.89 -14.46 -24.78
C LYS A 4 -9.91 -14.71 -23.63
N VAL A 5 -8.61 -14.47 -23.84
CA VAL A 5 -7.69 -14.28 -22.71
C VAL A 5 -8.16 -13.00 -22.03
N LEU A 6 -8.65 -13.14 -20.80
CA LEU A 6 -9.27 -12.07 -20.06
C LEU A 6 -8.45 -10.78 -20.17
N LYS A 7 -9.15 -9.67 -20.43
CA LYS A 7 -8.69 -8.30 -20.26
C LYS A 7 -8.44 -8.05 -18.76
N GLU A 8 -7.53 -8.81 -18.15
CA GLU A 8 -7.17 -8.68 -16.75
C GLU A 8 -6.48 -7.34 -16.58
N LYS A 9 -7.26 -6.38 -16.11
CA LYS A 9 -6.71 -5.13 -15.59
C LYS A 9 -5.83 -5.52 -14.40
N ARG A 10 -4.52 -5.31 -14.56
CA ARG A 10 -3.53 -5.41 -13.49
C ARG A 10 -3.84 -4.34 -12.45
N LYS A 11 -4.10 -4.76 -11.23
CA LYS A 11 -4.57 -3.91 -10.15
C LYS A 11 -3.89 -4.31 -8.86
N LEU A 12 -3.81 -3.34 -7.98
CA LEU A 12 -3.37 -3.47 -6.61
C LEU A 12 -4.33 -2.60 -5.79
N PHE A 13 -5.10 -3.22 -4.89
CA PHE A 13 -5.98 -2.50 -3.97
C PHE A 13 -5.41 -2.53 -2.57
N ILE A 14 -5.48 -1.39 -1.91
CA ILE A 14 -4.81 -1.19 -0.63
C ILE A 14 -5.74 -0.43 0.26
N HIS A 15 -5.97 -1.02 1.42
CA HIS A 15 -6.90 -0.54 2.40
C HIS A 15 -6.12 -0.14 3.63
N SER A 16 -6.50 0.98 4.23
CA SER A 16 -5.86 1.46 5.45
C SER A 16 -6.02 0.50 6.64
N THR A 17 -6.99 -0.42 6.56
CA THR A 17 -7.33 -1.39 7.60
C THR A 17 -8.01 -2.61 6.97
N GLY A 18 -8.06 -3.73 7.70
CA GLY A 18 -8.83 -4.92 7.32
C GLY A 18 -10.34 -4.74 7.56
N GLU A 19 -11.13 -5.76 7.21
CA GLU A 19 -12.58 -5.79 7.47
C GLU A 19 -12.87 -5.61 8.96
N ASP A 20 -14.01 -4.98 9.28
CA ASP A 20 -14.50 -4.70 10.63
C ASP A 20 -13.57 -3.86 11.55
N ASN A 21 -12.50 -3.29 11.00
CA ASN A 21 -11.56 -2.46 11.75
C ASN A 21 -11.67 -0.97 11.38
N VAL A 22 -11.16 -0.11 12.27
CA VAL A 22 -11.20 1.35 12.10
C VAL A 22 -9.87 1.92 11.61
N SER A 23 -9.95 2.99 10.82
CA SER A 23 -8.79 3.76 10.36
C SER A 23 -8.62 5.02 11.20
N TRP A 24 -7.44 5.22 11.78
CA TRP A 24 -7.18 6.32 12.71
C TRP A 24 -6.67 7.58 12.03
N ARG A 25 -7.13 8.73 12.56
CA ARG A 25 -6.73 10.06 12.13
C ARG A 25 -6.19 10.86 13.32
N HIS A 26 -5.06 11.54 13.11
CA HIS A 26 -4.56 12.57 14.01
C HIS A 26 -5.36 13.86 13.79
N PRO A 27 -5.79 14.57 14.85
CA PRO A 27 -6.65 15.76 14.73
C PRO A 27 -6.07 16.85 13.83
N THR A 28 -4.74 17.03 13.83
CA THR A 28 -4.07 18.06 13.02
C THR A 28 -3.24 17.52 11.84
N LYS A 29 -2.73 16.28 11.91
CA LYS A 29 -1.78 15.75 10.92
C LYS A 29 -2.46 14.93 9.81
N GLY A 30 -3.69 14.49 10.05
CA GLY A 30 -4.43 13.66 9.10
C GLY A 30 -4.33 12.17 9.38
N SER A 31 -4.62 11.35 8.36
CA SER A 31 -4.70 9.89 8.52
C SER A 31 -3.32 9.31 8.80
N VAL A 32 -3.23 8.47 9.83
CA VAL A 32 -1.96 7.80 10.20
C VAL A 32 -1.47 6.94 9.03
N PHE A 33 -2.39 6.26 8.33
CA PHE A 33 -2.07 5.47 7.13
C PHE A 33 -1.49 6.33 6.01
N ILE A 34 -2.13 7.45 5.67
CA ILE A 34 -1.67 8.30 4.56
C ILE A 34 -0.31 8.92 4.87
N ILE A 35 -0.09 9.34 6.12
CA ILE A 35 1.22 9.86 6.55
C ILE A 35 2.30 8.80 6.35
N ARG A 36 2.12 7.59 6.91
CA ARG A 36 3.06 6.48 6.76
C ARG A 36 3.29 6.10 5.29
N LEU A 37 2.22 6.08 4.50
CA LEU A 37 2.31 5.76 3.08
C LEU A 37 3.19 6.77 2.32
N ILE A 38 2.99 8.07 2.56
CA ILE A 38 3.78 9.12 1.91
C ILE A 38 5.26 9.00 2.33
N GLU A 39 5.54 8.84 3.62
CA GLU A 39 6.90 8.66 4.14
C GLU A 39 7.62 7.53 3.41
N HIS A 40 6.98 6.36 3.31
CA HIS A 40 7.59 5.18 2.69
C HIS A 40 7.69 5.29 1.16
N ILE A 41 6.75 5.95 0.48
CA ILE A 41 6.89 6.23 -0.96
C ILE A 41 8.08 7.16 -1.18
N GLN A 42 8.20 8.23 -0.40
CA GLN A 42 9.32 9.18 -0.52
C GLN A 42 10.68 8.51 -0.25
N GLU A 43 10.74 7.62 0.72
CA GLU A 43 11.97 6.93 1.10
C GLU A 43 12.36 5.80 0.15
N TYR A 44 11.39 5.01 -0.33
CA TYR A 44 11.67 3.73 -1.01
C TYR A 44 11.31 3.69 -2.50
N ALA A 45 10.64 4.71 -3.07
CA ALA A 45 10.25 4.69 -4.49
C ALA A 45 11.43 4.62 -5.47
N CYS A 46 12.63 5.05 -5.05
CA CYS A 46 13.83 4.99 -5.87
C CYS A 46 14.46 3.58 -5.96
N SER A 47 14.16 2.68 -5.03
CA SER A 47 14.83 1.38 -4.89
C SER A 47 13.89 0.17 -4.79
N CYS A 48 12.62 0.39 -4.49
CA CYS A 48 11.63 -0.66 -4.25
C CYS A 48 10.47 -0.53 -5.23
N ASP A 49 9.90 -1.66 -5.61
CA ASP A 49 8.62 -1.67 -6.29
C ASP A 49 7.48 -1.40 -5.28
N VAL A 50 6.33 -1.02 -5.82
CA VAL A 50 5.16 -0.60 -5.04
C VAL A 50 4.73 -1.66 -4.02
N GLU A 51 4.78 -2.96 -4.33
CA GLU A 51 4.36 -4.01 -3.39
C GLU A 51 5.30 -4.08 -2.19
N GLU A 52 6.62 -3.97 -2.42
CA GLU A 52 7.62 -3.93 -1.36
C GLU A 52 7.51 -2.66 -0.49
N ILE A 53 7.20 -1.51 -1.10
CA ILE A 53 6.90 -0.28 -0.36
C ILE A 53 5.72 -0.52 0.59
N PHE A 54 4.65 -1.13 0.11
CA PHE A 54 3.48 -1.43 0.95
C PHE A 54 3.75 -2.48 2.01
N ARG A 55 4.61 -3.46 1.74
CA ARG A 55 5.09 -4.40 2.77
C ARG A 55 5.79 -3.65 3.91
N LYS A 56 6.67 -2.69 3.59
CA LYS A 56 7.35 -1.84 4.59
C LYS A 56 6.36 -0.93 5.35
N VAL A 57 5.37 -0.37 4.66
CA VAL A 57 4.27 0.37 5.31
C VAL A 57 3.60 -0.52 6.35
N ARG A 58 3.17 -1.75 6.00
CA ARG A 58 2.56 -2.69 6.96
C ARG A 58 3.46 -2.97 8.16
N LEU A 59 4.74 -3.22 7.92
CA LEU A 59 5.72 -3.44 8.98
C LEU A 59 5.79 -2.25 9.96
N SER A 60 5.64 -1.02 9.48
CA SER A 60 5.61 0.18 10.34
C SER A 60 4.40 0.24 11.28
N PHE A 61 3.36 -0.58 11.04
CA PHE A 61 2.19 -0.72 11.91
C PHE A 61 2.29 -1.91 12.89
N GLU A 62 3.32 -2.77 12.80
CA GLU A 62 3.46 -3.93 13.68
C GLU A 62 3.83 -3.57 15.13
N GLN A 63 4.38 -2.39 15.39
CA GLN A 63 4.65 -1.89 16.74
C GLN A 63 3.52 -0.97 17.20
N PRO A 64 2.57 -1.43 18.04
CA PRO A 64 1.41 -0.64 18.38
C PRO A 64 1.77 0.39 19.47
N GLY A 65 1.96 1.65 19.06
CA GLY A 65 2.14 2.80 19.96
C GLY A 65 0.85 3.27 20.66
N GLY A 66 -0.20 2.44 20.70
CA GLY A 66 -1.44 2.69 21.45
C GLY A 66 -2.74 2.47 20.66
N ARG A 67 -2.75 2.67 19.34
CA ARG A 67 -3.92 2.39 18.48
C ARG A 67 -3.55 1.35 17.43
N VAL A 68 -4.24 0.23 17.44
CA VAL A 68 -4.02 -0.88 16.52
C VAL A 68 -4.71 -0.56 15.20
N GLN A 69 -3.96 -0.72 14.10
CA GLN A 69 -4.43 -0.64 12.73
C GLN A 69 -3.47 -1.44 11.86
N MET A 70 -3.98 -2.20 10.90
CA MET A 70 -3.15 -3.00 10.00
C MET A 70 -3.60 -2.78 8.55
N PRO A 71 -2.82 -2.05 7.72
CA PRO A 71 -3.12 -1.91 6.32
C PRO A 71 -3.14 -3.27 5.60
N THR A 72 -4.09 -3.46 4.72
CA THR A 72 -4.25 -4.72 3.96
C THR A 72 -4.18 -4.48 2.48
N THR A 73 -3.85 -5.54 1.75
CA THR A 73 -3.81 -5.55 0.29
C THR A 73 -4.88 -6.52 -0.19
N GLU A 74 -5.71 -6.11 -1.13
CA GLU A 74 -6.76 -6.95 -1.72
C GLU A 74 -6.54 -7.11 -3.23
N ARG A 75 -6.91 -8.27 -3.77
CA ARG A 75 -7.00 -8.55 -5.22
C ARG A 75 -5.80 -8.08 -6.03
N VAL A 76 -4.59 -8.53 -5.66
CA VAL A 76 -3.38 -8.27 -6.43
C VAL A 76 -3.41 -9.07 -7.73
N THR A 77 -3.47 -8.37 -8.86
CA THR A 77 -3.37 -8.95 -10.21
C THR A 77 -2.16 -8.41 -10.97
N LEU A 78 -1.17 -7.86 -10.23
CA LEU A 78 0.12 -7.48 -10.79
C LEU A 78 0.89 -8.74 -11.20
N THR A 79 1.43 -8.74 -12.41
CA THR A 79 2.25 -9.86 -12.93
C THR A 79 3.73 -9.51 -13.02
N ARG A 80 4.10 -8.28 -12.66
CA ARG A 80 5.46 -7.74 -12.65
C ARG A 80 5.59 -6.71 -11.54
N CYS A 81 6.81 -6.55 -11.03
CA CYS A 81 7.17 -5.46 -10.12
C CYS A 81 6.84 -4.11 -10.75
N PHE A 82 6.13 -3.25 -10.02
CA PHE A 82 5.80 -1.90 -10.46
C PHE A 82 6.72 -0.89 -9.76
N TYR A 83 7.76 -0.44 -10.46
CA TYR A 83 8.67 0.61 -9.99
C TYR A 83 8.19 2.00 -10.42
N LEU A 84 8.37 3.00 -9.54
CA LEU A 84 7.92 4.38 -9.79
C LEU A 84 8.97 5.26 -10.46
N PHE A 85 10.25 4.88 -10.42
CA PHE A 85 11.36 5.59 -11.07
C PHE A 85 11.34 7.12 -10.85
N PRO A 86 11.35 7.60 -9.59
CA PRO A 86 11.33 9.04 -9.31
C PRO A 86 12.54 9.74 -9.93
N GLY A 87 12.31 10.80 -10.70
CA GLY A 87 13.38 11.60 -11.32
C GLY A 87 13.83 11.15 -12.72
N HIS A 88 13.21 10.11 -13.28
CA HIS A 88 13.37 9.70 -14.66
C HIS A 88 12.24 10.22 -15.56
#